data_AF-A0A0G1TK12-F1
#
_entry.id   AF-A0A0G1TK12-F1
#
_cell.length_a   1.000
_cell.length_b   1.000
_cell.length_c   1.000
_cell.angle_alpha   90.00
_cell.angle_beta   90.00
_cell.angle_gamma   90.00
#
_symmetry.space_group_name_H-M   'P 1'
#
loop_
_entity.id
_entity.type
_entity.pdbx_description
1 polymer ?
#
loop_
_entity_poly.entity_id
_entity_poly.type
_entity_poly.pdbx_seq_one_letter_code
_entity_poly.pdbx_strand_id
1 'polypeptide(L)'
;MQSFWQKNWKSLVILGGLLASLPLTVPLAQKAWKVMTGASYQAAAIVVDVSQAGAPVNRIWDGVAQGFEKLPDQDFRLSPVAGLLKGVNVRYVRIDHVYDGYDVVSRADGGLMYDWSKLDALVGDILSAGAIPFFSISYMPSAISKSDILDEPTDWGEWGAVVSALVGHYSRDYRGGLSNV
;
A
#
# COMPACT_ATOMS: atom_id res chain seq x y z
N MET A 1 33.48 -22.83 -74.13
CA MET A 1 33.16 -21.89 -73.03
C MET A 1 31.92 -21.04 -73.31
N GLN A 2 31.73 -20.42 -74.48
CA GLN A 2 30.55 -19.58 -74.78
C GLN A 2 29.17 -20.26 -74.57
N SER A 3 29.04 -21.55 -74.89
CA SER A 3 27.76 -22.28 -74.74
C SER A 3 27.30 -22.45 -73.27
N PHE A 4 28.25 -22.49 -72.33
CA PHE A 4 27.95 -22.59 -70.90
C PHE A 4 27.34 -21.29 -70.36
N TRP A 5 27.89 -20.15 -70.77
CA TRP A 5 27.44 -18.83 -70.36
C TRP A 5 26.05 -18.50 -70.92
N GLN A 6 25.78 -18.85 -72.18
CA GLN A 6 24.46 -18.63 -72.78
C GLN A 6 23.38 -19.53 -72.18
N LYS A 7 23.69 -20.80 -71.89
CA LYS A 7 22.74 -21.76 -71.31
C LYS A 7 22.38 -21.43 -69.86
N ASN A 8 23.34 -20.93 -69.08
CA ASN A 8 23.19 -20.69 -67.63
C ASN A 8 23.04 -19.21 -67.26
N TRP A 9 22.91 -18.31 -68.24
CA TRP A 9 22.90 -16.86 -68.00
C TRP A 9 21.84 -16.42 -66.98
N LYS A 10 20.64 -17.02 -67.03
CA LYS A 10 19.56 -16.76 -66.06
C LYS A 10 19.97 -17.14 -64.64
N SER A 11 20.58 -18.31 -64.47
CA SER A 11 21.10 -18.78 -63.18
C SER A 11 22.24 -17.91 -62.67
N LEU A 12 23.11 -17.43 -63.56
CA LEU A 12 24.22 -16.54 -63.20
C LEU A 12 23.73 -15.14 -62.80
N VAL A 13 22.68 -14.61 -63.44
CA VAL A 13 22.03 -13.35 -63.05
C VAL A 13 21.34 -13.49 -61.70
N ILE A 14 20.61 -14.59 -61.48
CA ILE A 14 19.97 -14.86 -60.18
C ILE A 14 21.04 -14.98 -59.08
N LEU A 15 22.12 -15.73 -59.34
CA LEU A 15 23.22 -15.89 -58.39
C LEU A 15 23.92 -14.55 -58.11
N GLY A 16 24.18 -13.75 -59.14
CA GLY A 16 24.76 -12.42 -59.02
C GLY A 16 23.85 -11.46 -58.23
N GLY A 17 22.54 -11.49 -58.47
CA GLY A 17 21.55 -10.71 -57.72
C GLY A 17 21.47 -11.12 -56.25
N LEU A 18 21.49 -12.43 -55.97
CA LEU A 18 21.54 -12.95 -54.60
C LEU A 18 22.80 -12.47 -53.88
N LEU A 19 23.98 -12.63 -54.50
CA LEU A 19 25.26 -12.16 -53.95
C LEU A 19 25.28 -10.64 -53.74
N ALA A 20 24.77 -9.87 -54.70
CA ALA A 20 24.70 -8.42 -54.60
C ALA A 20 23.71 -7.93 -53.52
N SER A 21 22.71 -8.75 -53.17
CA SER A 21 21.74 -8.42 -52.12
C SER A 21 22.24 -8.69 -50.69
N LEU A 22 23.26 -9.52 -50.52
CA LEU A 22 23.81 -9.89 -49.20
C LEU A 22 24.23 -8.69 -48.33
N PRO A 23 24.90 -7.65 -48.86
CA PRO A 23 25.28 -6.47 -48.07
C PRO A 23 24.09 -5.72 -47.46
N LEU A 24 22.89 -5.88 -48.05
CA LEU A 24 21.65 -5.26 -47.56
C LEU A 24 20.88 -6.20 -46.63
N THR A 25 20.71 -7.47 -47.03
CA THR A 25 19.87 -8.42 -46.30
C THR A 25 20.49 -8.86 -44.97
N VAL A 26 21.82 -8.99 -44.90
CA VAL A 26 22.52 -9.42 -43.68
C VAL A 26 22.36 -8.39 -42.53
N PRO A 27 22.64 -7.08 -42.72
CA PRO A 27 22.41 -6.10 -41.65
C PRO A 27 20.93 -5.96 -41.24
N LEU A 28 20.00 -6.07 -42.20
CA LEU A 28 18.56 -6.05 -41.92
C LEU A 28 18.13 -7.23 -41.05
N ALA A 29 18.60 -8.44 -41.36
CA ALA A 29 18.32 -9.62 -40.56
C ALA A 29 18.91 -9.52 -39.14
N GLN A 30 20.13 -9.00 -39.01
CA GLN A 30 20.75 -8.76 -37.69
C GLN A 30 19.99 -7.71 -36.87
N LYS A 31 19.54 -6.62 -37.51
CA LYS A 31 18.72 -5.60 -36.85
C LYS A 31 17.36 -6.15 -36.42
N ALA A 32 16.70 -6.93 -37.29
CA ALA A 32 15.46 -7.62 -36.96
C ALA A 32 15.65 -8.57 -35.78
N TRP A 33 16.71 -9.39 -35.79
CA TRP A 33 17.06 -10.27 -34.67
C TRP A 33 17.30 -9.49 -33.37
N LYS A 34 18.06 -8.40 -33.42
CA LYS A 34 18.33 -7.56 -32.25
C LYS A 34 17.08 -6.86 -31.72
N VAL A 35 16.14 -6.46 -32.58
CA VAL A 35 14.85 -5.90 -32.16
C VAL A 35 13.97 -6.99 -31.56
N MET A 36 13.95 -8.18 -32.14
CA MET A 36 13.17 -9.32 -31.64
C MET A 36 13.71 -9.92 -30.34
N THR A 37 15.03 -9.87 -30.13
CA THR A 37 15.71 -10.49 -28.98
C THR A 37 16.25 -9.49 -27.95
N GLY A 38 16.25 -8.19 -28.26
CA GLY A 38 16.68 -7.13 -27.33
C GLY A 38 15.79 -6.96 -26.10
N ALA A 39 14.58 -7.53 -26.14
CA ALA A 39 13.68 -7.67 -25.00
C ALA A 39 13.61 -9.12 -24.48
N SER A 40 14.53 -10.00 -24.88
CA SER A 40 14.62 -11.34 -24.30
C SER A 40 15.02 -11.25 -22.83
N TYR A 41 14.38 -12.06 -21.99
CA TYR A 41 14.68 -12.07 -20.56
C TYR A 41 16.14 -12.52 -20.36
N GLN A 42 16.88 -11.79 -19.52
CA GLN A 42 18.11 -12.29 -18.93
C GLN A 42 17.75 -12.89 -17.58
N ALA A 43 18.05 -14.18 -17.39
CA ALA A 43 17.83 -14.81 -16.09
C ALA A 43 18.65 -14.07 -15.01
N ALA A 44 18.02 -13.70 -13.90
CA ALA A 44 18.72 -13.12 -12.78
C ALA A 44 19.57 -14.21 -12.11
N ALA A 45 20.90 -14.02 -12.09
CA ALA A 45 21.82 -14.91 -11.40
C ALA A 45 21.86 -14.57 -9.89
N ILE A 46 20.76 -14.83 -9.18
CA ILE A 46 20.64 -14.58 -7.75
C ILE A 46 21.25 -15.75 -6.99
N VAL A 47 22.36 -15.50 -6.29
CA VAL A 47 23.02 -16.46 -5.39
C VAL A 47 22.80 -15.99 -3.95
N VAL A 48 22.26 -16.86 -3.10
CA VAL A 48 22.04 -16.59 -1.66
C VAL A 48 23.04 -17.42 -0.88
N ASP A 49 24.04 -16.77 -0.28
CA ASP A 49 24.98 -17.42 0.63
C ASP A 49 24.43 -17.36 2.07
N VAL A 50 24.03 -18.52 2.59
CA VAL A 50 23.49 -18.66 3.96
C VAL A 50 24.58 -18.89 5.01
N SER A 51 25.85 -19.03 4.61
CA SER A 51 26.98 -19.21 5.55
C SER A 51 27.40 -17.90 6.23
N GLN A 52 27.02 -16.76 5.65
CA GLN A 52 27.31 -15.42 6.18
C GLN A 52 26.01 -14.68 6.48
N ALA A 53 25.36 -15.02 7.59
CA ALA A 53 24.16 -14.30 8.02
C ALA A 53 24.51 -12.83 8.33
N GLY A 54 23.78 -11.90 7.70
CA GLY A 54 23.87 -10.47 8.00
C GLY A 54 23.16 -10.08 9.29
N ALA A 55 22.97 -8.77 9.51
CA ALA A 55 22.16 -8.26 10.61
C ALA A 55 20.67 -8.63 10.46
N PRO A 56 19.89 -8.65 11.56
CA PRO A 56 18.45 -8.86 11.49
C PRO A 56 17.77 -7.85 10.55
N VAL A 57 16.83 -8.32 9.73
CA VAL A 57 16.05 -7.47 8.85
C VAL A 57 15.10 -6.60 9.68
N ASN A 58 15.28 -5.28 9.61
CA ASN A 58 14.32 -4.35 10.20
C ASN A 58 13.05 -4.30 9.33
N ARG A 59 11.93 -4.77 9.88
CA ARG A 59 10.63 -4.78 9.18
C ARG A 59 10.05 -3.38 9.21
N ILE A 60 10.23 -2.62 8.12
CA ILE A 60 9.66 -1.27 7.97
C ILE A 60 8.25 -1.29 7.35
N TRP A 61 7.76 -2.46 6.95
CA TRP A 61 6.53 -2.66 6.19
C TRP A 61 5.43 -3.39 6.96
N ASP A 62 5.58 -3.57 8.28
CA ASP A 62 4.59 -4.26 9.11
C ASP A 62 3.57 -3.31 9.76
N GLY A 63 3.47 -2.07 9.27
CA GLY A 63 2.36 -1.17 9.55
C GLY A 63 1.38 -1.12 8.37
N VAL A 64 0.08 -1.11 8.66
CA VAL A 64 -0.99 -0.91 7.68
C VAL A 64 -1.88 0.24 8.10
N ALA A 65 -2.74 0.72 7.20
CA ALA A 65 -3.73 1.75 7.50
C ALA A 65 -5.12 1.27 7.09
N GLN A 66 -6.12 1.66 7.86
CA GLN A 66 -7.53 1.58 7.51
C GLN A 66 -8.05 3.03 7.41
N GLY A 67 -8.58 3.37 6.24
CA GLY A 67 -9.25 4.64 5.99
C GLY A 67 -10.76 4.52 6.26
N PHE A 68 -11.40 5.64 6.58
CA PHE A 68 -12.84 5.73 6.82
C PHE A 68 -13.60 6.27 5.60
N GLU A 69 -13.33 5.77 4.39
CA GLU A 69 -14.06 6.17 3.20
C GLU A 69 -15.49 5.61 3.26
N LYS A 70 -16.43 6.51 3.59
CA LYS A 70 -17.84 6.22 3.84
C LYS A 70 -18.52 5.53 2.65
N LEU A 71 -18.57 4.19 2.68
CA LEU A 71 -19.50 3.41 1.87
C LEU A 71 -20.83 3.31 2.65
N PRO A 72 -21.99 3.52 2.00
CA PRO A 72 -23.28 3.29 2.65
C PRO A 72 -23.35 1.88 3.23
N ASP A 73 -23.83 1.77 4.48
CA ASP A 73 -24.18 0.51 5.14
C ASP A 73 -23.02 -0.47 5.42
N GLN A 74 -21.77 -0.01 5.41
CA GLN A 74 -20.60 -0.85 5.69
C GLN A 74 -20.08 -0.66 7.11
N ASP A 75 -19.80 -1.78 7.77
CA ASP A 75 -19.20 -1.83 9.09
C ASP A 75 -17.67 -1.84 8.97
N PHE A 76 -16.98 -0.87 9.58
CA PHE A 76 -15.52 -0.65 9.45
C PHE A 76 -14.69 -1.59 10.34
N ARG A 77 -15.27 -2.70 10.79
CA ARG A 77 -14.60 -3.71 11.62
C ARG A 77 -13.46 -4.34 10.83
N LEU A 78 -12.41 -4.70 11.55
CA LEU A 78 -11.30 -5.48 11.02
C LEU A 78 -11.45 -6.97 11.36
N SER A 79 -12.49 -7.37 12.10
CA SER A 79 -12.75 -8.76 12.48
C SER A 79 -12.74 -9.75 11.31
N PRO A 80 -13.24 -9.43 10.08
CA PRO A 80 -13.17 -10.36 8.95
C PRO A 80 -11.74 -10.60 8.44
N VAL A 81 -10.83 -9.66 8.68
CA VAL A 81 -9.43 -9.70 8.20
C VAL A 81 -8.40 -9.86 9.33
N ALA A 82 -8.82 -9.91 10.60
CA ALA A 82 -7.94 -10.02 11.75
C ALA A 82 -7.01 -11.24 11.68
N GLY A 83 -7.50 -12.37 11.14
CA GLY A 83 -6.68 -13.57 10.92
C GLY A 83 -5.56 -13.35 9.89
N LEU A 84 -5.81 -12.57 8.83
CA LEU A 84 -4.81 -12.23 7.83
C LEU A 84 -3.74 -11.30 8.42
N LEU A 85 -4.18 -10.25 9.13
CA LEU A 85 -3.29 -9.30 9.81
C LEU A 85 -2.37 -10.02 10.81
N LYS A 86 -2.92 -10.97 11.57
CA LYS A 86 -2.15 -11.83 12.47
C LYS A 86 -1.17 -12.73 11.73
N GLY A 87 -1.59 -13.33 10.61
CA GLY A 87 -0.75 -14.23 9.81
C GLY A 87 0.50 -13.57 9.22
N VAL A 88 0.43 -12.28 8.89
CA VAL A 88 1.59 -11.50 8.39
C VAL A 88 2.30 -10.71 9.51
N ASN A 89 1.89 -10.88 10.77
CA ASN A 89 2.46 -10.22 11.94
C ASN A 89 2.55 -8.71 11.76
N VAL A 90 1.40 -8.08 11.48
CA VAL A 90 1.23 -6.62 11.48
C VAL A 90 1.49 -6.09 12.88
N ARG A 91 2.34 -5.07 12.97
CA ARG A 91 2.73 -4.39 14.20
C ARG A 91 1.81 -3.23 14.55
N TYR A 92 1.39 -2.45 13.54
CA TYR A 92 0.53 -1.28 13.74
C TYR A 92 -0.60 -1.25 12.72
N VAL A 93 -1.78 -0.82 13.18
CA VAL A 93 -2.89 -0.42 12.29
C VAL A 93 -3.17 1.05 12.54
N ARG A 94 -2.83 1.89 11.56
CA ARG A 94 -3.22 3.31 11.55
C ARG A 94 -4.70 3.44 11.26
N ILE A 95 -5.39 4.22 12.07
CA ILE A 95 -6.80 4.56 11.87
C ILE A 95 -6.98 6.08 11.84
N ASP A 96 -7.85 6.56 10.97
CA ASP A 96 -8.31 7.96 10.90
C ASP A 96 -9.81 8.06 11.19
N HIS A 97 -10.36 9.28 11.09
CA HIS A 97 -11.74 9.59 11.44
C HIS A 97 -12.17 9.12 12.84
N VAL A 98 -11.23 9.08 13.79
CA VAL A 98 -11.42 8.75 15.20
C VAL A 98 -12.64 9.48 15.80
N TYR A 99 -12.86 10.75 15.48
CA TYR A 99 -13.96 11.51 16.08
C TYR A 99 -15.23 11.61 15.22
N ASP A 100 -15.11 11.69 13.90
CA ASP A 100 -16.26 11.89 13.00
C ASP A 100 -16.77 10.58 12.35
N GLY A 101 -15.98 9.52 12.39
CA GLY A 101 -16.37 8.20 11.87
C GLY A 101 -17.04 7.31 12.91
N TYR A 102 -16.68 7.44 14.19
CA TYR A 102 -17.14 6.56 15.26
C TYR A 102 -18.15 7.23 16.21
N ASP A 103 -18.60 8.45 15.89
CA ASP A 103 -19.56 9.24 16.68
C ASP A 103 -19.11 9.44 18.15
N VAL A 104 -17.80 9.59 18.36
CA VAL A 104 -17.20 9.61 19.70
C VAL A 104 -17.67 10.79 20.52
N VAL A 105 -17.85 11.95 19.90
CA VAL A 105 -18.15 13.20 20.61
C VAL A 105 -19.51 13.71 20.20
N SER A 106 -20.36 13.94 21.19
CA SER A 106 -21.66 14.60 21.02
C SER A 106 -21.86 15.69 22.07
N ARG A 107 -22.92 16.48 21.93
CA ARG A 107 -23.36 17.43 22.96
C ARG A 107 -24.68 16.97 23.57
N ALA A 108 -24.75 16.95 24.89
CA ALA A 108 -26.02 16.93 25.60
C ALA A 108 -25.88 17.69 26.93
N ASP A 109 -27.01 18.20 27.44
CA ASP A 109 -27.09 18.93 28.72
C ASP A 109 -26.08 20.08 28.90
N GLY A 110 -25.69 20.73 27.80
CA GLY A 110 -24.75 21.86 27.81
C GLY A 110 -23.28 21.49 27.90
N GLY A 111 -22.93 20.20 27.81
CA GLY A 111 -21.54 19.73 27.83
C GLY A 111 -21.22 18.73 26.72
N LEU A 112 -19.95 18.33 26.63
CA LEU A 112 -19.49 17.25 25.76
C LEU A 112 -19.79 15.89 26.40
N MET A 113 -20.33 14.97 25.59
CA MET A 113 -20.52 13.57 25.94
C MET A 113 -19.67 12.69 25.04
N TYR A 114 -19.19 11.57 25.59
CA TYR A 114 -18.30 10.65 24.90
C TYR A 114 -18.89 9.25 24.82
N ASP A 115 -18.98 8.70 23.61
CA ASP A 115 -19.34 7.30 23.35
C ASP A 115 -18.21 6.60 22.61
N TRP A 116 -17.47 5.76 23.32
CA TRP A 116 -16.32 5.04 22.77
C TRP A 116 -16.70 3.72 22.10
N SER A 117 -17.97 3.30 22.15
CA SER A 117 -18.38 1.92 21.81
C SER A 117 -17.93 1.44 20.43
N LYS A 118 -18.12 2.25 19.38
CA LYS A 118 -17.72 1.91 18.01
C LYS A 118 -16.20 1.90 17.85
N LEU A 119 -15.50 2.86 18.45
CA LEU A 119 -14.05 2.95 18.39
C LEU A 119 -13.39 1.81 19.17
N ASP A 120 -13.90 1.49 20.37
CA ASP A 120 -13.45 0.39 21.22
C ASP A 120 -13.61 -0.95 20.51
N ALA A 121 -14.72 -1.14 19.79
CA ALA A 121 -14.88 -2.32 18.97
C ALA A 121 -13.71 -2.43 17.96
N LEU A 122 -13.41 -1.38 17.20
CA LEU A 122 -12.34 -1.39 16.20
C LEU A 122 -10.96 -1.63 16.83
N VAL A 123 -10.68 -0.96 17.94
CA VAL A 123 -9.47 -1.18 18.73
C VAL A 123 -9.38 -2.64 19.16
N GLY A 124 -10.48 -3.24 19.63
CA GLY A 124 -10.56 -4.65 19.98
C GLY A 124 -10.19 -5.58 18.81
N ASP A 125 -10.60 -5.27 17.58
CA ASP A 125 -10.22 -6.06 16.41
C ASP A 125 -8.71 -5.96 16.13
N ILE A 126 -8.15 -4.75 16.21
CA ILE A 126 -6.71 -4.50 16.02
C ILE A 126 -5.90 -5.29 17.05
N LEU A 127 -6.30 -5.22 18.32
CA LEU A 127 -5.66 -5.95 19.40
C LEU A 127 -5.81 -7.47 19.22
N SER A 128 -6.96 -7.96 18.77
CA SER A 128 -7.19 -9.39 18.49
C SER A 128 -6.29 -9.93 17.36
N ALA A 129 -5.92 -9.06 16.41
CA ALA A 129 -4.96 -9.35 15.36
C ALA A 129 -3.50 -9.37 15.87
N GLY A 130 -3.24 -8.96 17.12
CA GLY A 130 -1.91 -8.84 17.71
C GLY A 130 -1.18 -7.54 17.32
N ALA A 131 -1.90 -6.57 16.76
CA ALA A 131 -1.35 -5.29 16.34
C ALA A 131 -1.66 -4.19 17.38
N ILE A 132 -0.95 -3.07 17.29
CA ILE A 132 -1.13 -1.89 18.13
C ILE A 132 -1.92 -0.83 17.34
N PRO A 133 -3.02 -0.26 17.89
CA PRO A 133 -3.70 0.85 17.26
C PRO A 133 -2.79 2.08 17.15
N PHE A 134 -2.72 2.68 15.97
CA PHE A 134 -2.05 3.95 15.73
C PHE A 134 -3.08 5.01 15.35
N PHE A 135 -3.54 5.76 16.35
CA PHE A 135 -4.53 6.83 16.15
C PHE A 135 -3.95 8.01 15.38
N SER A 136 -4.58 8.34 14.26
CA SER A 136 -4.58 9.70 13.71
C SER A 136 -5.66 10.48 14.45
N ILE A 137 -5.27 11.48 15.24
CA ILE A 137 -6.20 12.33 16.00
C ILE A 137 -6.93 13.25 15.02
N SER A 138 -7.98 12.72 14.38
CA SER A 138 -8.71 13.35 13.28
C SER A 138 -10.10 12.71 13.09
N TYR A 139 -10.99 13.26 12.29
CA TYR A 139 -11.04 14.68 11.95
C TYR A 139 -11.81 15.45 13.04
N MET A 140 -12.17 16.71 12.82
CA MET A 140 -12.86 17.51 13.83
C MET A 140 -14.24 16.92 14.14
N PRO A 141 -14.61 16.68 15.41
CA PRO A 141 -15.97 16.26 15.73
C PRO A 141 -16.97 17.37 15.39
N SER A 142 -18.08 17.01 14.74
CA SER A 142 -19.13 17.97 14.35
C SER A 142 -19.71 18.74 15.54
N ALA A 143 -19.71 18.13 16.72
CA ALA A 143 -20.13 18.75 17.97
C ALA A 143 -19.36 20.04 18.30
N ILE A 144 -18.09 20.14 17.92
CA ILE A 144 -17.23 21.29 18.26
C ILE A 144 -16.68 21.99 17.02
N SER A 145 -16.96 21.52 15.80
CA SER A 145 -16.50 22.17 14.58
C SER A 145 -17.25 23.49 14.31
N LYS A 146 -16.54 24.47 13.70
CA LYS A 146 -17.16 25.68 13.15
C LYS A 146 -18.05 25.41 11.94
N SER A 147 -17.72 24.42 11.10
CA SER A 147 -18.49 24.12 9.89
C SER A 147 -18.50 22.64 9.53
N ASP A 148 -17.34 22.08 9.18
CA ASP A 148 -17.20 20.69 8.77
C ASP A 148 -16.04 19.96 9.48
N ILE A 149 -15.82 18.70 9.15
CA ILE A 149 -14.80 17.88 9.82
C ILE A 149 -13.36 18.39 9.60
N LEU A 150 -13.11 19.23 8.58
CA LEU A 150 -11.79 19.78 8.27
C LEU A 150 -11.57 21.18 8.89
N ASP A 151 -12.61 21.79 9.43
CA ASP A 151 -12.54 23.13 10.03
C ASP A 151 -12.01 23.10 11.47
N GLU A 152 -11.66 24.29 11.97
CA GLU A 152 -11.23 24.52 13.34
C GLU A 152 -12.38 24.31 14.35
N PRO A 153 -12.04 24.03 15.62
CA PRO A 153 -13.06 23.99 16.66
C PRO A 153 -13.61 25.40 16.93
N THR A 154 -14.86 25.48 17.38
CA THR A 154 -15.46 26.72 17.90
C THR A 154 -14.76 27.19 19.18
N ASP A 155 -14.25 26.25 19.99
CA ASP A 155 -13.45 26.49 21.18
C ASP A 155 -12.26 25.52 21.26
N TRP A 156 -11.05 26.06 21.31
CA TRP A 156 -9.81 25.27 21.45
C TRP A 156 -9.69 24.57 22.81
N GLY A 157 -10.34 25.09 23.86
CA GLY A 157 -10.42 24.43 25.16
C GLY A 157 -11.20 23.11 25.07
N GLU A 158 -12.30 23.10 24.30
CA GLU A 158 -13.07 21.88 24.04
C GLU A 158 -12.27 20.86 23.22
N TRP A 159 -11.50 21.29 22.23
CA TRP A 159 -10.57 20.40 21.52
C TRP A 159 -9.56 19.75 22.48
N GLY A 160 -8.97 20.54 23.39
CA GLY A 160 -8.09 20.02 24.44
C GLY A 160 -8.78 18.99 25.34
N ALA A 161 -10.04 19.22 25.70
CA ALA A 161 -10.84 18.28 26.48
C ALA A 161 -11.11 16.96 25.73
N VAL A 162 -11.43 17.03 24.42
CA VAL A 162 -11.63 15.85 23.58
C VAL A 162 -10.36 15.01 23.48
N VAL A 163 -9.22 15.63 23.19
CA VAL A 163 -7.93 14.92 23.13
C VAL A 163 -7.56 14.32 24.49
N SER A 164 -7.77 15.07 25.57
CA SER A 164 -7.54 14.58 26.93
C SER A 164 -8.44 13.39 27.28
N ALA A 165 -9.69 13.38 26.80
CA ALA A 165 -10.61 12.28 27.01
C ALA A 165 -10.18 11.03 26.23
N LEU A 166 -9.73 11.17 24.98
CA LEU A 166 -9.18 10.07 24.18
C LEU A 166 -7.97 9.42 24.86
N VAL A 167 -6.98 10.23 25.25
CA VAL A 167 -5.78 9.76 25.96
C VAL A 167 -6.17 9.16 27.31
N GLY A 168 -7.05 9.82 28.05
CA GLY A 168 -7.55 9.34 29.34
C GLY A 168 -8.40 8.07 29.24
N HIS A 169 -8.92 7.71 28.06
CA HIS A 169 -9.59 6.45 27.80
C HIS A 169 -8.55 5.38 27.46
N TYR A 170 -7.69 5.61 26.47
CA TYR A 170 -6.76 4.60 25.95
C TYR A 170 -5.39 4.50 26.65
N SER A 171 -5.08 5.35 27.62
CA SER A 171 -3.77 5.37 28.30
C SER A 171 -3.86 5.43 29.83
N ARG A 172 -4.93 4.86 30.42
CA ARG A 172 -5.21 4.92 31.86
C ARG A 172 -4.10 4.41 32.78
N ASP A 173 -3.34 3.39 32.37
CA ASP A 173 -2.29 2.78 33.19
C ASP A 173 -0.90 3.08 32.64
N TYR A 174 -0.21 4.07 33.23
CA TYR A 174 1.07 4.51 32.71
C TYR A 174 2.25 3.68 33.22
N ARG A 175 2.55 2.59 32.52
CA ARG A 175 3.87 2.31 31.90
C ARG A 175 3.66 1.52 30.59
N GLY A 176 3.04 2.19 29.61
CA GLY A 176 2.85 1.70 28.23
C GLY A 176 1.44 1.17 27.90
N GLY A 177 0.36 1.83 28.35
CA GLY A 177 -1.03 1.42 28.01
C GLY A 177 -1.25 1.26 26.50
N LEU A 178 -2.07 0.34 25.99
CA LEU A 178 -3.22 -0.40 26.53
C LEU A 178 -2.90 -1.78 27.11
N SER A 179 -3.50 -2.11 28.26
CA SER A 179 -3.57 -3.49 28.76
C SER A 179 -4.99 -3.83 29.22
N ASN A 180 -5.98 -3.52 28.37
CA ASN A 180 -7.43 -3.82 28.45
C ASN A 180 -8.34 -2.59 28.65
N VAL A 181 -8.29 -1.64 27.72
CA VAL A 181 -9.51 -0.87 27.41
C VAL A 181 -10.38 -1.75 26.52
#